data_AF-A0A0Q4BG39-F1
#
_entry.id   AF-A0A0Q4BG39-F1
#
_cell.length_a   1.000
_cell.length_b   1.000
_cell.length_c   1.000
_cell.angle_alpha   90.00
_cell.angle_beta   90.00
_cell.angle_gamma   90.00
#
_symmetry.space_group_name_H-M   'P 1'
#
loop_
_entity.id
_entity.type
_entity.pdbx_description
1 polymer ?
#
loop_
_entity_poly.entity_id
_entity_poly.type
_entity_poly.pdbx_seq_one_letter_code
_entity_poly.pdbx_strand_id
1 'polypeptide(L)'
;MAACGRILCAPTHKSTSVRSADHEKDLLKLLDLSREDIEAILNKADQLKYEKKHGIPQKYLEGKTLAMIFEKNSTRTRVSFEAGMFQLGGHALFLSGKESQIGRGEPVEDTARVLSRYCDGNRPL
;
A
#
# COMPACT_ATOMS: atom_id res chain seq x y z
N MET A 1 -19.29 58.60 2.14
CA MET A 1 -19.35 57.21 1.65
C MET A 1 -17.94 56.80 1.26
N ALA A 2 -17.45 55.69 1.85
CA ALA A 2 -16.25 54.85 1.61
C ALA A 2 -15.36 55.13 0.37
N ALA A 3 -14.04 54.89 0.32
CA ALA A 3 -12.95 54.42 1.20
C ALA A 3 -11.63 54.71 0.42
N CYS A 4 -10.50 55.12 1.03
CA CYS A 4 -9.37 54.27 1.48
C CYS A 4 -9.21 52.98 0.66
N GLY A 5 -8.09 52.56 0.06
CA GLY A 5 -6.68 52.91 0.13
C GLY A 5 -5.89 51.66 -0.31
N ARG A 6 -4.82 51.86 -1.10
CA ARG A 6 -3.52 51.14 -1.08
C ARG A 6 -3.50 49.61 -0.76
N ILE A 7 -2.86 48.81 -1.62
CA ILE A 7 -1.63 48.01 -1.34
C ILE A 7 -1.45 46.77 -2.25
N LEU A 8 -0.26 46.74 -2.84
CA LEU A 8 0.60 45.66 -3.34
C LEU A 8 0.02 44.38 -3.96
N CYS A 9 0.45 44.20 -5.20
CA CYS A 9 0.63 42.94 -5.91
C CYS A 9 1.49 41.95 -5.09
N ALA A 10 0.95 40.77 -4.79
CA ALA A 10 1.71 39.60 -4.34
C ALA A 10 1.60 38.50 -5.41
N PRO A 11 2.67 37.72 -5.65
CA PRO A 11 2.70 36.74 -6.74
C PRO A 11 1.76 35.58 -6.43
N THR A 12 0.77 35.38 -7.30
CA THR A 12 -0.08 34.19 -7.28
C THR A 12 0.79 32.97 -7.59
N HIS A 13 1.13 32.21 -6.55
CA HIS A 13 1.70 30.87 -6.68
C HIS A 13 0.83 30.09 -7.65
N LYS A 14 1.40 29.73 -8.81
CA LYS A 14 0.78 28.78 -9.73
C LYS A 14 0.58 27.49 -8.96
N SER A 15 -0.67 27.15 -8.72
CA SER A 15 -1.13 25.80 -8.40
C SER A 15 -0.68 24.88 -9.53
N THR A 16 0.52 24.31 -9.38
CA THR A 16 0.90 23.10 -10.12
C THR A 16 0.13 21.96 -9.50
N SER A 17 -1.01 21.64 -10.10
CA SER A 17 -1.73 20.40 -9.87
C SER A 17 -0.76 19.24 -10.18
N VAL A 18 -0.17 18.66 -9.12
CA VAL A 18 0.51 17.37 -9.24
C VAL A 18 -0.60 16.36 -9.52
N ARG A 19 -0.71 15.96 -10.79
CA ARG A 19 -1.55 14.84 -11.19
C ARG A 19 -0.88 13.59 -10.61
N SER A 20 -1.40 13.08 -9.49
CA SER A 20 -1.04 11.76 -8.98
C SER A 20 -1.55 10.72 -9.99
N ALA A 21 -0.64 10.25 -10.83
CA ALA A 21 -0.85 8.99 -11.54
C ALA A 21 -0.67 7.88 -10.50
N ASP A 22 -1.79 7.42 -9.94
CA ASP A 22 -1.85 6.20 -9.13
C ASP A 22 -1.59 4.99 -10.06
N HIS A 23 -0.33 4.82 -10.44
CA HIS A 23 0.15 3.58 -11.03
C HIS A 23 0.47 2.62 -9.89
N GLU A 24 -0.16 1.45 -9.92
CA GLU A 24 0.13 0.31 -9.05
C GLU A 24 1.64 0.06 -9.05
N LYS A 25 2.32 0.44 -7.96
CA LYS A 25 3.76 0.29 -7.81
C LYS A 25 4.04 -1.07 -7.17
N ASP A 26 4.54 -2.01 -7.96
CA ASP A 26 5.07 -3.26 -7.43
C ASP A 26 6.40 -3.02 -6.71
N LEU A 27 6.52 -3.50 -5.47
CA LEU A 27 7.78 -3.46 -4.73
C LEU A 27 8.55 -4.76 -4.99
N LEU A 28 9.23 -4.82 -6.14
CA LEU A 28 10.06 -5.97 -6.52
C LEU A 28 11.48 -5.86 -5.97
N LYS A 29 12.06 -4.66 -6.01
CA LYS A 29 13.41 -4.38 -5.52
C LYS A 29 13.46 -3.01 -4.87
N LEU A 30 14.30 -2.88 -3.84
CA LEU A 30 14.56 -1.60 -3.18
C LEU A 30 15.17 -0.56 -4.14
N LEU A 31 15.90 -1.02 -5.16
CA LEU A 31 16.55 -0.16 -6.17
C LEU A 31 15.54 0.51 -7.12
N ASP A 32 14.30 0.02 -7.18
CA ASP A 32 13.25 0.59 -8.02
C ASP A 32 12.55 1.78 -7.31
N LEU A 33 12.88 2.04 -6.04
CA LEU A 33 12.34 3.15 -5.26
C LEU A 33 13.28 4.35 -5.29
N SER A 34 12.72 5.54 -5.52
CA SER A 34 13.46 6.79 -5.33
C SER A 34 13.67 7.05 -3.83
N ARG A 35 14.58 7.99 -3.52
CA ARG A 35 14.78 8.45 -2.13
C ARG A 35 13.47 8.94 -1.53
N GLU A 36 12.70 9.70 -2.29
CA GLU A 36 11.43 10.29 -1.88
C GLU A 36 10.39 9.20 -1.59
N ASP A 37 10.32 8.14 -2.41
CA ASP A 37 9.45 6.99 -2.18
C ASP A 37 9.82 6.27 -0.87
N ILE A 38 11.10 6.06 -0.60
CA ILE A 38 11.58 5.44 0.65
C ILE A 38 11.23 6.30 1.85
N GLU A 39 11.48 7.61 1.79
CA GLU A 39 11.14 8.54 2.86
C GLU A 39 9.62 8.56 3.11
N ALA A 40 8.80 8.53 2.06
CA ALA A 40 7.34 8.45 2.17
C ALA A 40 6.89 7.15 2.88
N ILE A 41 7.46 6.00 2.50
CA ILE A 41 7.16 4.70 3.14
C ILE A 41 7.52 4.73 4.63
N LEU A 42 8.70 5.25 4.98
CA LEU A 42 9.16 5.31 6.37
C LEU A 42 8.31 6.27 7.22
N ASN A 43 7.98 7.44 6.68
CA ASN A 43 7.10 8.39 7.36
C ASN A 43 5.70 7.79 7.59
N LYS A 44 5.16 7.07 6.61
CA LYS A 44 3.88 6.38 6.75
C LYS A 44 3.94 5.27 7.79
N ALA A 45 5.02 4.50 7.83
CA ALA A 45 5.23 3.46 8.84
C ALA A 45 5.29 4.04 10.26
N ASP A 46 5.96 5.18 10.45
CA ASP A 46 6.03 5.85 11.76
C ASP A 46 4.66 6.40 12.18
N GLN A 47 3.92 6.99 11.25
CA GLN A 47 2.53 7.43 11.49
C GLN A 47 1.64 6.27 11.95
N LEU A 48 1.64 5.15 11.21
CA LEU A 48 0.83 3.97 11.56
C LEU A 48 1.21 3.39 12.93
N LYS A 49 2.50 3.41 13.26
CA LYS A 49 3.00 2.98 14.57
C LYS A 49 2.52 3.91 15.68
N TYR A 50 2.56 5.23 15.46
CA TYR A 50 2.03 6.22 16.40
C TYR A 50 0.53 6.02 16.63
N GLU A 51 -0.25 5.91 15.56
CA GLU A 51 -1.70 5.72 15.59
C GLU A 51 -2.08 4.45 16.36
N LYS A 52 -1.40 3.34 16.06
CA LYS A 52 -1.58 2.08 16.78
C LYS A 52 -1.28 2.22 18.27
N LYS A 53 -0.20 2.92 18.63
CA LYS A 53 0.19 3.13 20.03
C LYS A 53 -0.84 3.95 20.82
N HIS A 54 -1.54 4.86 20.15
CA HIS A 54 -2.57 5.71 20.75
C HIS A 54 -3.99 5.14 20.60
N GLY A 55 -4.13 3.90 20.11
CA GLY A 55 -5.42 3.24 19.94
C GLY A 55 -6.32 3.86 18.88
N ILE A 56 -5.75 4.62 17.94
CA ILE A 56 -6.51 5.25 16.86
C ILE A 56 -6.82 4.18 15.79
N PRO A 57 -8.09 3.87 15.51
CA PRO A 57 -8.45 2.84 14.54
C PRO A 57 -7.98 3.22 13.13
N GLN A 58 -7.23 2.34 12.48
CA GLN A 58 -6.75 2.52 11.11
C GLN A 58 -7.43 1.49 10.21
N LYS A 59 -8.45 1.91 9.47
CA LYS A 59 -9.23 1.03 8.58
C LYS A 59 -8.89 1.23 7.10
N TYR A 60 -7.62 1.56 6.80
CA TYR A 60 -7.19 1.86 5.44
C TYR A 60 -7.39 0.70 4.45
N LEU A 61 -7.41 -0.54 4.95
CA LEU A 61 -7.56 -1.75 4.16
C LEU A 61 -8.86 -2.49 4.47
N GLU A 62 -9.88 -1.80 5.00
CA GLU A 62 -11.18 -2.44 5.31
C GLU A 62 -11.79 -3.08 4.06
N GLY A 63 -12.10 -4.37 4.15
CA GLY A 63 -12.65 -5.16 3.04
C GLY A 63 -11.63 -5.56 1.97
N LYS A 64 -10.36 -5.19 2.10
CA LYS A 64 -9.30 -5.53 1.15
C LYS A 64 -8.66 -6.86 1.49
N THR A 65 -8.41 -7.68 0.47
CA THR A 65 -7.74 -8.99 0.65
C THR A 65 -6.35 -9.01 0.02
N LEU A 66 -5.33 -9.41 0.78
CA LEU A 66 -3.95 -9.62 0.34
C LEU A 66 -3.66 -11.11 0.20
N ALA A 67 -3.30 -11.57 -1.00
CA ALA A 67 -2.75 -12.91 -1.20
C ALA A 67 -1.23 -12.92 -1.00
N MET A 68 -0.75 -13.90 -0.23
CA MET A 68 0.67 -14.13 0.01
C MET A 68 1.05 -15.54 -0.46
N ILE A 69 1.95 -15.63 -1.43
CA ILE A 69 2.49 -16.89 -1.93
C ILE A 69 3.91 -17.05 -1.41
N PHE A 70 4.18 -18.19 -0.74
CA PHE A 70 5.52 -18.52 -0.26
C PHE A 70 5.98 -19.88 -0.76
N GLU A 71 7.01 -19.89 -1.62
CA GLU A 71 7.67 -21.14 -2.04
C GLU A 71 8.42 -21.80 -0.87
N LYS A 72 9.06 -20.98 -0.02
CA LYS A 72 9.69 -21.39 1.23
C LYS A 72 8.99 -20.72 2.41
N ASN A 73 8.56 -21.53 3.38
CA ASN A 73 7.89 -21.02 4.56
C ASN A 73 8.78 -20.08 5.36
N SER A 74 8.29 -18.87 5.63
CA SER A 74 8.92 -17.88 6.51
C SER A 74 7.91 -17.39 7.54
N THR A 75 8.04 -17.89 8.79
CA THR A 75 7.11 -17.54 9.87
C THR A 75 7.14 -16.06 10.20
N ARG A 76 8.33 -15.44 10.22
CA ARG A 76 8.46 -14.01 10.52
C ARG A 76 7.77 -13.13 9.47
N THR A 77 7.93 -13.47 8.20
CA THR A 77 7.30 -12.73 7.10
C THR A 77 5.79 -12.92 7.10
N ARG A 78 5.31 -14.17 7.22
CA ARG A 78 3.87 -14.43 7.30
C ARG A 78 3.21 -13.65 8.43
N VAL A 79 3.73 -13.79 9.65
CA VAL A 79 3.14 -13.17 10.84
C VAL A 79 3.15 -11.65 10.75
N SER A 80 4.21 -11.04 10.18
CA SER A 80 4.26 -9.58 10.04
C SER A 80 3.19 -9.04 9.08
N PHE A 81 2.99 -9.71 7.94
CA PHE A 81 2.00 -9.28 6.96
C PHE A 81 0.57 -9.58 7.42
N GLU A 82 0.33 -10.73 8.02
CA GLU A 82 -0.98 -11.12 8.56
C GLU A 82 -1.42 -10.16 9.67
N ALA A 83 -0.52 -9.85 10.61
CA ALA A 83 -0.78 -8.88 11.66
C ALA A 83 -0.97 -7.44 11.11
N GLY A 84 -0.22 -7.05 10.08
CA GLY A 84 -0.34 -5.75 9.44
C GLY A 84 -1.68 -5.57 8.73
N MET A 85 -2.09 -6.55 7.92
CA MET A 85 -3.39 -6.55 7.23
C MET A 85 -4.54 -6.47 8.23
N PHE A 86 -4.51 -7.32 9.27
CA PHE A 86 -5.54 -7.34 10.30
C PHE A 86 -5.65 -5.99 11.04
N GLN A 87 -4.51 -5.38 11.40
CA GLN A 87 -4.49 -4.07 12.07
C GLN A 87 -5.06 -2.95 11.21
N LEU A 88 -4.95 -3.07 9.89
CA LEU A 88 -5.44 -2.10 8.92
C LEU A 88 -6.89 -2.38 8.47
N GLY A 89 -7.54 -3.41 9.03
CA GLY A 89 -8.92 -3.81 8.71
C GLY A 89 -9.05 -4.76 7.51
N GLY A 90 -7.94 -5.21 6.93
CA GLY A 90 -7.92 -6.11 5.78
C GLY A 90 -7.71 -7.57 6.16
N HIS A 91 -7.85 -8.44 5.16
CA HIS A 91 -7.70 -9.89 5.29
C HIS A 91 -6.46 -10.38 4.54
N ALA A 92 -5.69 -11.28 5.14
CA ALA A 92 -4.53 -11.90 4.50
C ALA A 92 -4.82 -13.37 4.18
N LEU A 93 -4.65 -13.76 2.91
CA LEU A 93 -4.71 -15.14 2.44
C LEU A 93 -3.30 -15.68 2.28
N PHE A 94 -3.00 -16.79 2.96
CA PHE A 94 -1.70 -17.45 2.87
C PHE A 94 -1.79 -18.70 1.99
N LEU A 95 -0.94 -18.77 0.97
CA LEU A 95 -0.80 -19.91 0.08
C LEU A 95 0.62 -20.48 0.23
N SER A 96 0.72 -21.69 0.77
CA SER A 96 1.99 -22.39 0.87
C SER A 96 2.32 -23.05 -0.47
N GLY A 97 3.58 -23.00 -0.92
CA GLY A 97 4.01 -23.63 -2.18
C GLY A 97 3.83 -25.16 -2.21
N LYS A 98 3.73 -25.81 -1.04
CA LYS A 98 3.43 -27.25 -0.93
C LYS A 98 1.94 -27.59 -1.09
N GLU A 99 1.05 -26.67 -0.72
CA GLU A 99 -0.40 -26.86 -0.79
C GLU A 99 -1.01 -26.19 -2.01
N SER A 100 -0.32 -25.21 -2.61
CA SER A 100 -0.74 -24.50 -3.80
C SER A 100 -0.42 -25.30 -5.07
N GLN A 101 -1.34 -25.26 -6.04
CA GLN A 101 -1.20 -25.91 -7.35
C GLN A 101 0.01 -25.41 -8.16
N ILE A 102 0.60 -24.28 -7.76
CA ILE A 102 1.90 -23.78 -8.25
C ILE A 102 2.99 -24.86 -8.11
N GLY A 103 2.99 -25.62 -7.01
CA GLY A 103 3.95 -26.72 -6.79
C GLY A 103 3.62 -28.01 -7.55
N ARG A 104 2.45 -28.11 -8.18
CA ARG A 104 1.96 -29.32 -8.90
C ARG A 104 1.89 -29.17 -10.42
N GLY A 105 2.35 -28.05 -10.96
CA GLY A 105 2.49 -27.83 -12.39
C GLY A 105 1.50 -26.83 -13.01
N GLU A 106 0.69 -26.13 -12.22
CA GLU A 106 -0.02 -24.95 -12.75
C GLU A 106 0.97 -23.80 -12.99
N PRO A 107 0.89 -23.11 -14.14
CA PRO A 107 1.70 -21.93 -14.40
C PRO A 107 1.46 -20.86 -13.33
N VAL A 108 2.54 -20.28 -12.79
CA VAL A 108 2.48 -19.17 -11.82
C VAL A 108 1.63 -18.01 -12.35
N GLU A 109 1.68 -17.78 -13.66
CA GLU A 109 0.87 -16.78 -14.36
C GLU A 109 -0.64 -17.01 -14.21
N ASP A 110 -1.12 -18.25 -14.24
CA ASP A 110 -2.54 -18.58 -14.12
C ASP A 110 -3.00 -18.43 -12.67
N THR A 111 -2.18 -18.85 -11.70
CA THR A 111 -2.46 -18.58 -10.29
C THR A 111 -2.48 -17.09 -9.99
N ALA A 112 -1.54 -16.31 -10.54
CA ALA A 112 -1.52 -14.85 -10.39
C ALA A 112 -2.76 -14.20 -11.01
N ARG A 113 -3.20 -14.68 -12.18
CA ARG A 113 -4.41 -14.20 -12.87
C ARG A 113 -5.67 -14.45 -12.05
N VAL A 114 -5.79 -15.62 -11.42
CA VAL A 114 -6.89 -15.93 -10.51
C VAL A 114 -6.85 -15.02 -9.29
N LEU A 115 -5.70 -14.89 -8.62
CA LEU A 115 -5.58 -14.07 -7.42
C LEU A 115 -5.86 -12.60 -7.68
N SER A 116 -5.43 -12.05 -8.82
CA SER A 116 -5.72 -10.66 -9.20
C SER A 116 -7.22 -10.33 -9.32
N ARG A 117 -8.08 -11.35 -9.49
CA ARG A 117 -9.54 -11.17 -9.57
C ARG A 117 -10.23 -11.21 -8.20
N TYR A 118 -9.58 -11.82 -7.20
CA TYR A 118 -10.15 -12.03 -5.86
C TYR A 118 -9.46 -11.19 -4.77
N CYS A 119 -8.26 -10.70 -5.02
CA CYS A 119 -7.47 -9.93 -4.07
C CYS A 119 -7.26 -8.50 -4.58
N ASP A 120 -7.25 -7.54 -3.66
CA ASP A 120 -7.21 -6.11 -3.97
C ASP A 120 -5.80 -5.54 -4.06
N GLY A 121 -4.77 -6.39 -4.22
CA GLY A 121 -3.38 -5.95 -4.35
C GLY A 121 -3.16 -4.90 -5.45
N ASN A 122 -4.06 -4.90 -6.46
CA ASN A 122 -4.08 -4.01 -7.62
C ASN A 122 -5.48 -3.41 -7.84
N ARG A 123 -6.07 -2.75 -6.83
CA ARG A 123 -7.26 -1.93 -7.08
C ARG A 123 -7.21 -0.63 -6.27
N PRO A 124 -7.25 0.55 -6.92
CA PRO A 124 -7.20 1.84 -6.23
C PRO A 124 -8.37 1.97 -5.24
N LEU A 125 -8.11 2.76 -4.18
CA LEU A 125 -9.08 3.19 -3.17
C LEU A 125 -10.03 4.25 -3.74
#